data_AF-A0A2E9JHH2-F1
#
_entry.id   AF-A0A2E9JHH2-F1
#
_cell.length_a   1.000
_cell.length_b   1.000
_cell.length_c   1.000
_cell.angle_alpha   90.00
_cell.angle_beta   90.00
_cell.angle_gamma   90.00
#
_symmetry.space_group_name_H-M   'P 1'
#
loop_
_entity.id
_entity.type
_entity.pdbx_description
1 polymer ?
#
loop_
_entity_poly.entity_id
_entity_poly.type
_entity_poly.pdbx_seq_one_letter_code
_entity_poly.pdbx_strand_id
1 'polypeptide(L)'
;MNEPLVLAQKNHVLTASIGIAIFPDDGEEEDKLLKHADTAMYQAKLYSRNTSRLFTEAMNEAVTERLAIEQGLRARPWKIVSQFSINR
;
A
#
# COMPACT_ATOMS: atom_id res chain seq x y z
N MET A 1 15.63 -7.52 15.84
CA MET A 1 15.97 -8.96 15.84
C MET A 1 15.30 -9.58 14.62
N ASN A 2 16.06 -9.91 13.59
CA ASN A 2 15.60 -10.57 12.36
C ASN A 2 16.53 -11.74 12.09
N GLU A 3 16.42 -12.79 12.91
CA GLU A 3 17.23 -13.99 12.72
C GLU A 3 16.80 -14.70 11.43
N PRO A 4 17.74 -15.03 10.53
CA PRO A 4 17.43 -15.69 9.28
C PRO A 4 16.89 -17.09 9.55
N LEU A 5 15.70 -17.37 9.03
CA LEU A 5 15.09 -18.68 9.07
C LEU A 5 15.75 -19.57 8.01
N VAL A 6 16.31 -20.70 8.43
CA VAL A 6 16.90 -21.68 7.53
C VAL A 6 15.79 -22.58 6.98
N LEU A 7 15.46 -22.41 5.71
CA LEU A 7 14.54 -23.29 4.97
C LEU A 7 15.30 -23.87 3.77
N ALA A 8 15.22 -25.19 3.58
CA ALA A 8 15.86 -25.88 2.43
C ALA A 8 17.35 -25.52 2.22
N GLN A 9 18.14 -25.47 3.30
CA GLN A 9 19.58 -25.10 3.30
C GLN A 9 19.87 -23.67 2.78
N LYS A 10 18.85 -22.80 2.74
CA LYS A 10 18.99 -21.37 2.40
C LYS A 10 18.52 -20.49 3.54
N ASN A 11 19.21 -19.37 3.72
CA ASN A 11 18.87 -18.37 4.73
C ASN A 11 17.81 -17.41 4.19
N HIS A 12 16.68 -17.31 4.88
CA HIS A 12 15.61 -16.37 4.57
C HIS A 12 15.44 -15.36 5.69
N VAL A 13 15.57 -14.08 5.37
CA VAL A 13 15.24 -13.01 6.32
C VAL A 13 13.75 -12.71 6.17
N LEU A 14 12.98 -13.03 7.22
CA LEU A 14 11.56 -12.66 7.29
C LEU A 14 11.44 -11.23 7.84
N THR A 15 10.59 -10.44 7.19
CA THR A 15 10.23 -9.09 7.65
C THR A 15 8.72 -9.04 7.82
N ALA A 16 8.24 -8.50 8.94
CA ALA A 16 6.81 -8.30 9.18
C ALA A 16 6.47 -6.81 9.09
N SER A 17 5.36 -6.48 8.44
CA SER A 17 4.80 -5.12 8.48
C SER A 17 3.47 -5.20 9.22
N ILE A 18 3.23 -4.27 10.16
CA ILE A 18 2.08 -4.31 11.07
C ILE A 18 1.29 -3.00 10.92
N GLY A 19 -0.03 -3.12 10.81
CA GLY A 19 -0.96 -1.99 10.89
C GLY A 19 -1.76 -2.06 12.18
N ILE A 20 -1.98 -0.91 12.83
CA ILE A 20 -2.69 -0.81 14.10
C ILE A 20 -3.82 0.21 13.92
N ALA A 21 -5.05 -0.14 14.31
CA ALA A 21 -6.18 0.80 14.40
C ALA A 21 -6.73 0.83 15.83
N ILE A 22 -7.15 1.99 16.31
CA ILE A 22 -7.56 2.26 17.69
C ILE A 22 -9.07 2.53 17.74
N PHE A 23 -9.80 1.77 18.54
CA PHE A 23 -11.20 2.11 18.88
C PHE A 23 -11.22 3.12 20.05
N PRO A 24 -12.08 4.14 20.03
CA PRO A 24 -13.06 4.48 18.99
C PRO A 24 -12.55 5.45 17.91
N ASP A 25 -11.32 5.99 18.07
CA ASP A 25 -10.77 7.07 17.24
C ASP A 25 -10.72 6.72 15.74
N ASP A 26 -10.39 5.47 15.40
CA ASP A 26 -10.26 4.95 14.05
C ASP A 26 -11.51 4.18 13.60
N GLY A 27 -12.64 4.33 14.29
CA GLY A 27 -13.92 3.75 13.88
C GLY A 27 -14.63 3.03 15.01
N GLU A 28 -15.96 3.14 14.98
CA GLU A 28 -16.86 2.57 16.00
C GLU A 28 -17.37 1.17 15.64
N GLU A 29 -17.09 0.70 14.42
CA GLU A 29 -17.54 -0.58 13.87
C GLU A 29 -16.35 -1.50 13.58
N GLU A 30 -16.49 -2.80 13.86
CA GLU A 30 -15.43 -3.81 13.65
C GLU A 30 -14.89 -3.80 12.22
N ASP A 31 -15.79 -3.79 11.21
CA ASP A 31 -15.40 -3.78 9.80
C ASP A 31 -14.57 -2.55 9.42
N LYS A 32 -14.86 -1.39 10.03
CA LYS A 32 -14.09 -0.15 9.79
C LYS A 32 -12.70 -0.24 10.40
N LEU A 33 -12.58 -0.71 11.63
CA LEU A 33 -11.31 -0.91 12.32
C LEU A 33 -10.41 -1.89 11.56
N LEU A 34 -10.96 -3.02 11.09
CA LEU A 34 -10.21 -3.99 10.29
C LEU A 34 -9.70 -3.37 8.99
N LYS A 35 -10.57 -2.66 8.27
CA LYS A 35 -10.17 -1.98 7.03
C LYS A 35 -9.09 -0.92 7.27
N HIS A 36 -9.17 -0.19 8.36
CA HIS A 36 -8.18 0.82 8.74
C HIS A 36 -6.85 0.19 9.16
N ALA A 37 -6.87 -0.89 9.93
CA ALA A 37 -5.68 -1.65 10.29
C ALA A 37 -4.98 -2.23 9.03
N ASP A 38 -5.74 -2.79 8.09
CA ASP A 38 -5.21 -3.29 6.81
C ASP A 38 -4.60 -2.16 5.97
N THR A 39 -5.25 -0.99 5.95
CA THR A 39 -4.75 0.20 5.25
C THR A 39 -3.42 0.67 5.85
N ALA A 40 -3.33 0.73 7.18
CA ALA A 40 -2.10 1.07 7.89
C ALA A 40 -0.99 0.03 7.65
N MET A 41 -1.33 -1.26 7.61
CA MET A 41 -0.40 -2.34 7.30
C MET A 41 0.13 -2.22 5.87
N TYR A 42 -0.75 -1.94 4.90
CA TYR A 42 -0.35 -1.76 3.51
C TYR A 42 0.62 -0.59 3.36
N GLN A 43 0.34 0.52 4.02
CA GLN A 43 1.25 1.67 4.07
C GLN A 43 2.60 1.30 4.73
N ALA A 44 2.58 0.58 5.86
CA ALA A 44 3.80 0.07 6.47
C ALA A 44 4.61 -0.79 5.49
N LYS A 45 3.94 -1.62 4.68
CA LYS A 45 4.57 -2.49 3.67
C LYS A 45 5.18 -1.71 2.50
N LEU A 46 4.59 -0.58 2.12
CA LEU A 46 5.08 0.29 1.04
C LEU A 46 6.27 1.14 1.45
N TYR A 47 6.26 1.69 2.67
CA TYR A 47 7.33 2.58 3.14
C TYR A 47 8.61 1.80 3.49
N SER A 48 8.50 0.70 4.22
CA SER A 48 9.65 -0.08 4.69
C SER A 48 9.21 -1.47 5.16
N ARG A 49 9.74 -2.53 4.55
CA ARG A 49 9.56 -3.90 5.05
C ARG A 49 10.21 -3.98 6.44
N ASN A 50 9.46 -4.40 7.47
CA ASN A 50 9.86 -4.39 8.89
C ASN A 50 9.48 -3.15 9.72
N THR A 51 8.30 -2.57 9.47
CA THR A 51 7.78 -1.42 10.24
C THR A 51 6.35 -1.66 10.71
N SER A 52 5.99 -1.10 11.87
CA SER A 52 4.62 -0.94 12.34
C SER A 52 4.12 0.49 12.11
N ARG A 53 2.88 0.66 11.67
CA ARG A 53 2.22 1.98 11.56
C ARG A 53 0.87 1.94 12.25
N LEU A 54 0.59 2.99 13.02
CA LEU A 54 -0.74 3.33 13.48
C LEU A 54 -1.52 3.92 12.31
N PHE A 55 -2.79 3.58 12.18
CA PHE A 55 -3.68 4.25 11.27
C PHE A 55 -3.79 5.71 11.69
N THR A 56 -3.75 6.60 10.69
CA THR A 56 -4.15 7.98 10.85
C THR A 56 -4.99 8.35 9.64
N GLU A 57 -5.95 9.24 9.80
CA GLU A 57 -6.86 9.65 8.72
C GLU A 57 -6.08 10.19 7.49
N ALA A 58 -4.96 10.87 7.72
CA ALA A 58 -4.03 11.31 6.68
C ALA A 58 -3.44 10.18 5.83
N MET A 59 -3.38 8.94 6.34
CA MET A 59 -2.97 7.77 5.53
C MET A 59 -4.07 7.33 4.57
N ASN A 60 -5.34 7.48 4.93
CA ASN A 60 -6.46 7.17 4.05
C ASN A 60 -6.49 8.12 2.85
N GLU A 61 -6.20 9.41 3.06
CA GLU A 61 -6.07 10.40 1.98
C GLU A 61 -4.93 10.06 1.02
N ALA A 62 -3.74 9.75 1.55
CA ALA A 62 -2.58 9.37 0.72
C ALA A 62 -2.81 8.06 -0.07
N VAL A 63 -3.53 7.09 0.50
CA VAL A 63 -3.95 5.87 -0.22
C VAL A 63 -4.94 6.22 -1.33
N THR A 64 -5.92 7.06 -1.04
CA THR A 64 -6.97 7.45 -1.99
C THR A 64 -6.38 8.25 -3.16
N GLU A 65 -5.48 9.19 -2.89
CA GLU A 65 -4.79 9.98 -3.91
C GLU A 65 -3.93 9.08 -4.81
N ARG A 66 -3.16 8.15 -4.22
CA ARG A 66 -2.37 7.20 -4.99
C ARG A 66 -3.23 6.27 -5.83
N LEU A 67 -4.36 5.80 -5.30
CA LEU A 67 -5.33 5.00 -6.05
C LEU A 67 -5.94 5.80 -7.20
N ALA A 68 -6.26 7.07 -6.99
CA ALA A 68 -6.75 7.96 -8.04
C ALA A 68 -5.72 8.18 -9.16
N ILE A 69 -4.43 8.29 -8.81
CA ILE A 69 -3.33 8.36 -9.79
C ILE A 69 -3.18 7.04 -10.54
N GLU A 70 -3.19 5.89 -9.85
CA GLU A 70 -3.09 4.56 -10.47
C GLU A 70 -4.29 4.26 -11.39
N GLN A 71 -5.50 4.68 -11.00
CA GLN A 71 -6.70 4.58 -11.82
C GLN A 71 -6.66 5.55 -13.01
N GLY A 72 -6.20 6.78 -12.81
CA GLY A 72 -5.99 7.77 -13.87
C GLY A 72 -4.95 7.32 -14.91
N LEU A 73 -3.92 6.58 -14.48
CA LEU A 73 -2.92 5.97 -15.36
C LEU A 73 -3.47 4.74 -16.11
N ARG A 74 -4.42 3.99 -15.53
CA ARG A 74 -5.14 2.90 -16.23
C ARG A 74 -6.21 3.42 -17.21
N ALA A 75 -6.69 4.64 -17.04
CA ALA A 75 -7.69 5.26 -17.91
C ALA A 75 -7.11 6.03 -19.11
N ARG A 76 -5.80 6.00 -19.37
CA ARG A 76 -5.21 6.58 -20.58
C ARG A 76 -5.01 5.50 -21.65
N PRO A 77 -5.96 5.31 -22.58
CA PRO A 77 -5.66 4.58 -23.81
C PRO A 77 -4.54 5.33 -24.53
N TRP A 78 -3.58 4.57 -25.02
CA TRP A 78 -2.35 4.86 -25.76
C TRP A 78 -2.48 5.80 -27.01
N LYS A 79 -3.51 6.64 -27.11
CA LYS A 79 -3.83 7.45 -28.31
C LYS A 79 -2.88 8.62 -28.63
N ILE A 80 -1.82 8.88 -27.89
CA ILE A 80 -0.94 10.04 -28.17
C ILE A 80 0.34 9.66 -28.97
N VAL A 81 0.58 8.37 -29.25
CA VAL A 81 1.77 7.95 -30.05
C VAL A 81 1.42 7.61 -31.52
N SER A 82 0.34 8.18 -32.09
CA SER A 82 0.00 7.97 -33.51
C SER A 82 -0.22 9.24 -34.34
N GLN A 83 0.16 10.42 -33.85
CA GLN A 83 0.04 11.67 -34.63
C GLN A 83 1.37 12.12 -35.26
N PHE A 84 2.31 11.19 -35.51
CA PHE A 84 3.58 11.49 -36.18
C PHE A 84 3.90 10.50 -37.30
N SER A 85 3.04 10.43 -38.31
CA SER A 85 3.45 10.11 -39.68
C SER A 85 2.33 10.42 -40.65
N ILE A 86 2.71 10.73 -41.88
CA ILE A 86 1.88 11.18 -43.00
C ILE A 86 1.63 12.69 -42.98
N ASN A 87 2.72 13.44 -43.16
CA ASN A 87 2.72 14.51 -44.14
C ASN A 87 3.46 13.98 -45.37
N ARG A 88 2.75 13.76 -46.47
CA ARG A 88 3.32 13.53 -47.80
C ARG A 88 2.53 14.37 -48.78
#